data_AF-A0A0F9QBY9-F1
#
_entry.id   AF-A0A0F9QBY9-F1
#
_cell.length_a   1.000
_cell.length_b   1.000
_cell.length_c   1.000
_cell.angle_alpha   90.00
_cell.angle_beta   90.00
_cell.angle_gamma   90.00
#
_symmetry.space_group_name_H-M   'P 1'
#
loop_
_entity.id
_entity.type
_entity.pdbx_description
1 polymer ?
#
loop_
_entity_poly.entity_id
_entity_poly.type
_entity_poly.pdbx_seq_one_letter_code
_entity_poly.pdbx_strand_id
1 'polypeptide(L)'
;MNHKLKEQLISGLKEYTELIEFDSGEGSLLISEFGGRLLGVFPKNDSLNLLWVNPNIKKVIKERSWEIGGERYWISPERDFFYKKPEIWQEWACPQSLDPAHYEFLASSDNS
;
A
#
# COMPACT_ATOMS: atom_id res chain seq x y z
N MET A 1 4.33 20.52 4.28
CA MET A 1 4.64 19.07 4.31
C MET A 1 5.46 18.80 5.56
N ASN A 2 5.17 17.73 6.30
CA ASN A 2 5.93 17.35 7.50
C ASN A 2 7.05 16.42 7.05
N HIS A 3 8.20 17.01 6.71
CA HIS A 3 9.36 16.26 6.25
C HIS A 3 10.12 15.69 7.43
N LYS A 4 10.40 14.38 7.40
CA LYS A 4 11.16 13.68 8.45
C LYS A 4 12.46 13.14 7.88
N LEU A 5 13.48 13.10 8.73
CA LEU A 5 14.71 12.35 8.46
C LEU A 5 14.46 10.85 8.64
N LYS A 6 15.35 10.04 8.07
CA LYS A 6 15.27 8.58 8.13
C LYS A 6 15.30 8.07 9.57
N GLU A 7 16.22 8.56 10.40
CA GLU A 7 16.36 8.12 11.80
C GLU A 7 15.11 8.47 12.62
N GLN A 8 14.44 9.58 12.31
CA GLN A 8 13.22 9.99 12.99
C GLN A 8 12.06 9.04 12.70
N LEU A 9 11.97 8.54 11.46
CA LEU A 9 10.99 7.54 11.08
C LEU A 9 11.31 6.17 11.70
N ILE A 10 12.56 5.72 11.62
CA ILE A 10 12.98 4.44 12.20
C ILE A 10 12.77 4.42 13.72
N SER A 11 13.31 5.42 14.42
CA SER A 11 13.19 5.50 15.89
C SER A 11 11.73 5.63 16.36
N GLY A 12 10.90 6.33 15.59
CA GLY A 12 9.50 6.54 15.95
C GLY A 12 8.61 5.31 15.74
N LEU A 13 8.99 4.40 14.84
CA LEU A 13 8.10 3.36 14.33
C LEU A 13 8.58 1.92 14.55
N LYS A 14 9.88 1.70 14.80
CA LYS A 14 10.47 0.36 15.00
C LYS A 14 9.82 -0.47 16.13
N GLU A 15 9.12 0.18 17.07
CA GLU A 15 8.40 -0.49 18.15
C GLU A 15 7.01 -0.99 17.75
N TYR A 16 6.48 -0.55 16.61
CA TYR A 16 5.09 -0.83 16.19
C TYR A 16 4.98 -1.61 14.88
N THR A 17 6.01 -1.54 14.02
CA THR A 17 6.08 -2.25 12.75
C THR A 17 7.53 -2.54 12.43
N GLU A 18 7.77 -3.66 11.75
CA GLU A 18 9.04 -3.87 11.07
C GLU A 18 9.20 -2.85 9.95
N LEU A 19 10.45 -2.41 9.80
CA LEU A 19 10.88 -1.47 8.78
C LEU A 19 12.05 -2.10 8.03
N ILE A 20 11.91 -2.18 6.70
CA ILE A 20 12.94 -2.71 5.82
C ILE A 20 13.60 -1.54 5.13
N GLU A 21 14.90 -1.40 5.35
CA GLU A 21 15.74 -0.42 4.68
C GLU A 21 16.41 -1.03 3.45
N PHE A 22 16.35 -0.32 2.33
CA PHE A 22 17.17 -0.59 1.16
C PHE A 22 18.10 0.60 0.95
N ASP A 23 19.40 0.38 1.14
CA ASP A 23 20.44 1.41 0.94
C ASP A 23 21.27 1.07 -0.30
N SER A 24 21.37 2.02 -1.22
CA SER A 24 22.22 1.90 -2.42
C SER A 24 23.61 2.53 -2.25
N GLY A 25 23.90 3.14 -1.10
CA GLY A 25 25.08 3.95 -0.82
C GLY A 25 24.95 5.41 -1.27
N GLU A 26 24.10 5.69 -2.26
CA GLU A 26 23.80 7.05 -2.73
C GLU A 26 22.46 7.56 -2.19
N GLY A 27 21.53 6.66 -1.90
CA GLY A 27 20.24 6.97 -1.30
C GLY A 27 19.61 5.74 -0.68
N SER A 28 18.50 5.95 0.02
CA SER A 28 17.82 4.86 0.72
C SER A 28 16.30 4.92 0.60
N LEU A 29 15.70 3.75 0.66
CA LEU A 29 14.26 3.53 0.72
C LEU A 29 13.91 2.90 2.06
N LEU A 30 12.77 3.29 2.62
CA LEU A 30 12.25 2.73 3.87
C LEU A 30 10.85 2.17 3.63
N ILE A 31 10.73 0.85 3.72
CA ILE A 31 9.47 0.13 3.55
C ILE A 31 8.93 -0.27 4.92
N SER A 32 7.65 -0.03 5.17
CA SER A 32 6.95 -0.57 6.33
C SER A 32 6.21 -1.84 5.97
N GLU A 33 6.38 -2.88 6.79
CA GLU A 33 5.60 -4.11 6.67
C GLU A 33 4.10 -3.82 6.84
N PHE A 34 3.74 -2.91 7.76
CA PHE A 34 2.37 -2.48 7.94
C PHE A 34 1.83 -1.78 6.67
N GLY A 35 0.95 -2.50 5.96
CA GLY A 35 0.35 -2.02 4.72
C GLY A 35 1.29 -2.08 3.51
N GLY A 36 2.47 -2.71 3.65
CA GLY A 36 3.44 -2.86 2.56
C GLY A 36 3.76 -1.54 1.87
N ARG A 37 4.06 -0.49 2.64
CA ARG A 37 4.16 0.87 2.11
C ARG A 37 5.59 1.35 2.02
N LEU A 38 5.89 2.07 0.93
CA LEU A 38 7.10 2.90 0.86
C LEU A 38 6.90 4.15 1.71
N LEU A 39 7.39 4.14 2.94
CA LEU A 39 7.25 5.29 3.83
C LEU A 39 8.26 6.39 3.55
N GLY A 40 9.44 6.04 3.03
CA GLY A 40 10.54 6.97 2.86
C GLY A 40 11.31 6.79 1.57
N VAL A 41 11.62 7.91 0.91
CA VAL A 41 12.61 8.01 -0.17
C VAL A 41 13.60 9.11 0.20
N PHE A 42 14.87 8.72 0.34
CA PHE A 42 15.96 9.58 0.80
C PHE A 42 17.06 9.61 -0.26
N PRO A 43 17.11 10.63 -1.14
CA PRO A 43 18.12 10.71 -2.20
C PRO A 43 19.58 10.83 -1.74
N LYS A 44 19.80 11.11 -0.44
CA LYS A 44 21.10 11.15 0.26
C LYS A 44 20.89 10.79 1.73
N ASN A 45 21.94 10.37 2.44
CA ASN A 45 21.84 9.96 3.86
C ASN A 45 21.18 11.01 4.77
N ASP A 46 21.52 12.29 4.61
CA ASP A 46 20.94 13.38 5.43
C ASP A 46 19.80 14.13 4.72
N SER A 47 19.19 13.52 3.71
CA SER A 47 18.08 14.15 2.99
C SER A 47 16.76 13.98 3.76
N LEU A 48 15.89 14.97 3.59
CA LEU A 48 14.51 14.88 4.03
C LEU A 48 13.75 13.86 3.17
N ASN A 49 12.81 13.16 3.81
CA ASN A 49 11.89 12.30 3.08
C ASN A 49 11.13 13.09 1.99
N LEU A 50 11.18 12.58 0.76
CA LEU A 50 10.43 13.13 -0.37
C LEU A 50 8.93 12.82 -0.31
N LEU A 51 8.55 11.75 0.40
CA LEU A 51 7.17 11.33 0.52
C LEU A 51 6.47 12.04 1.67
N TRP A 52 5.19 12.30 1.49
CA TRP A 52 4.34 12.74 2.58
C TRP A 52 4.11 11.59 3.56
N VAL A 53 4.30 11.86 4.84
CA VAL A 53 3.91 10.98 5.95
C VAL A 53 3.00 11.73 6.90
N ASN A 54 2.13 11.00 7.59
CA ASN A 54 1.25 11.61 8.57
C ASN A 54 2.06 12.32 9.68
N PRO A 55 1.76 13.58 10.04
CA PRO A 55 2.41 14.25 11.16
C PRO A 55 2.40 13.46 12.46
N ASN A 56 1.33 12.69 12.70
CA ASN A 56 1.09 11.87 13.88
C ASN A 56 1.39 10.39 13.61
N ILE A 57 2.34 10.07 12.72
CA ILE A 57 2.63 8.71 12.24
C ILE A 57 2.72 7.65 13.34
N LYS A 58 3.31 7.98 14.49
CA LYS A 58 3.42 7.09 15.65
C LYS A 58 2.05 6.64 16.18
N LYS A 59 1.11 7.58 16.29
CA LYS A 59 -0.27 7.30 16.73
C LYS A 59 -0.98 6.46 15.67
N VAL A 60 -0.91 6.88 14.41
CA VAL A 60 -1.61 6.23 13.29
C VAL A 60 -1.16 4.78 13.09
N ILE A 61 0.15 4.50 13.15
CA ILE A 61 0.66 3.12 13.07
C ILE A 61 0.26 2.31 14.28
N LYS A 62 0.32 2.87 15.50
CA LYS A 62 -0.13 2.19 16.72
C LYS A 62 -1.62 1.80 16.66
N GLU A 63 -2.45 2.67 16.10
CA GLU A 63 -3.89 2.45 15.92
C GLU A 63 -4.22 1.60 14.67
N ARG A 64 -3.19 1.17 13.91
CA ARG A 64 -3.33 0.46 12.62
C ARG A 64 -4.28 1.17 11.65
N SER A 65 -4.26 2.51 11.64
CA SER A 65 -5.04 3.31 10.70
C SER A 65 -4.39 3.35 9.31
N TRP A 66 -5.21 3.52 8.27
CA TRP A 66 -4.78 3.50 6.87
C TRP A 66 -4.07 4.78 6.42
N GLU A 67 -4.16 5.86 7.20
CA GLU A 67 -3.71 7.21 6.87
C GLU A 67 -2.24 7.49 7.22
N ILE A 68 -1.37 6.47 7.14
CA ILE A 68 0.07 6.56 7.45
C ILE A 68 0.87 7.39 6.44
N GLY A 69 0.33 7.59 5.23
CA GLY A 69 1.05 8.22 4.12
C GLY A 69 1.96 7.24 3.38
N GLY A 70 3.06 7.76 2.83
CA GLY A 70 3.93 7.02 1.93
C GLY A 70 3.27 6.69 0.60
N GLU A 71 3.94 5.83 -0.17
CA GLU A 71 3.39 5.28 -1.41
C GLU A 71 2.83 3.86 -1.22
N ARG A 72 1.80 3.57 -2.01
CA ARG A 72 1.16 2.26 -2.05
C ARG A 72 1.61 1.51 -3.30
N TYR A 73 2.07 0.29 -3.10
CA TYR A 73 2.25 -0.64 -4.20
C TYR A 73 0.92 -1.31 -4.51
N TRP A 74 0.52 -1.30 -5.77
CA TRP A 74 -0.47 -2.23 -6.28
C TRP A 74 0.29 -3.44 -6.80
N ILE A 75 0.33 -4.49 -6.00
CA ILE A 75 0.53 -5.81 -6.56
C ILE A 75 -0.79 -6.09 -7.26
N SER A 76 -0.78 -6.22 -8.59
CA SER A 76 -1.95 -6.68 -9.35
C SER A 76 -1.84 -8.20 -9.47
N PRO A 77 -2.36 -8.98 -8.47
CA PRO A 77 -2.45 -10.42 -8.63
C PRO A 77 -3.39 -10.78 -9.78
N GLU A 78 -4.18 -9.84 -10.29
CA GLU A 78 -5.12 -10.06 -11.38
C GLU A 78 -4.50 -10.85 -12.54
N ARG A 79 -3.27 -10.51 -12.94
CA ARG A 79 -2.62 -11.24 -14.03
C ARG A 79 -2.51 -12.73 -13.72
N ASP A 80 -1.98 -13.07 -12.55
CA ASP A 80 -1.66 -14.45 -12.20
C ASP A 80 -2.89 -15.26 -11.75
N PHE A 81 -3.96 -14.58 -11.30
CA PHE A 81 -5.14 -15.24 -10.76
C PHE A 81 -6.37 -15.16 -11.66
N PHE A 82 -6.49 -14.10 -12.46
CA PHE A 82 -7.69 -13.83 -13.27
C PHE A 82 -7.44 -14.05 -14.75
N TYR A 83 -6.23 -14.37 -15.20
CA TYR A 83 -5.98 -14.77 -16.59
C TYR A 83 -5.53 -16.22 -16.64
N LYS A 84 -6.17 -17.04 -17.49
CA LYS A 84 -5.71 -18.43 -17.71
C LYS A 84 -4.40 -18.49 -18.50
N LYS A 85 -4.10 -17.42 -19.26
CA LYS A 85 -2.86 -17.23 -20.02
C LYS A 85 -2.19 -15.90 -19.62
N PRO A 86 -1.60 -15.83 -18.41
CA PRO A 86 -1.08 -14.60 -17.81
C PRO A 86 0.04 -13.93 -18.62
N GLU A 87 0.88 -14.71 -19.29
CA GLU A 87 2.03 -14.22 -20.07
C GLU A 87 1.65 -13.37 -21.28
N ILE A 88 0.45 -13.60 -21.84
CA ILE A 88 -0.08 -12.87 -23.00
C ILE A 88 -1.37 -12.11 -22.68
N TRP A 89 -1.76 -12.01 -21.40
CA TRP A 89 -2.96 -11.31 -20.96
C TRP A 89 -4.25 -11.80 -21.64
N GLN A 90 -4.39 -13.12 -21.82
CA GLN A 90 -5.57 -13.71 -22.45
C GLN A 90 -6.38 -14.58 -21.50
N GLU A 91 -7.64 -14.80 -21.89
CA GLU A 91 -8.59 -15.64 -21.16
C GLU A 91 -8.83 -15.15 -19.73
N TRP A 92 -9.23 -13.88 -19.62
CA TRP A 92 -9.65 -13.31 -18.35
C TRP A 92 -10.89 -14.03 -17.81
N ALA A 93 -10.85 -14.38 -16.53
CA ALA A 93 -11.90 -15.01 -15.77
C ALA A 93 -11.76 -14.67 -14.28
N CYS A 94 -12.74 -13.96 -13.73
CA CYS A 94 -12.83 -13.74 -12.28
C CYS A 94 -13.28 -15.03 -11.57
N PRO A 95 -12.62 -15.45 -10.48
CA PRO A 95 -13.11 -16.55 -9.65
C PRO A 95 -14.52 -16.28 -9.12
N GLN A 96 -15.43 -17.25 -9.24
CA GLN A 96 -16.82 -17.12 -8.77
C GLN A 96 -16.96 -16.85 -7.26
N SER A 97 -15.94 -17.14 -6.46
CA SER A 97 -15.93 -16.79 -5.03
C SER A 97 -15.68 -15.30 -4.76
N LEU A 98 -15.12 -14.57 -5.73
CA LEU A 98 -14.82 -13.14 -5.66
C LEU A 98 -15.93 -12.29 -6.30
N ASP A 99 -16.59 -12.82 -7.33
CA ASP A 99 -17.78 -12.21 -7.92
C ASP A 99 -19.04 -12.81 -7.27
N PRO A 100 -19.79 -12.08 -6.43
CA PRO A 100 -20.97 -12.61 -5.79
C PRO A 100 -22.05 -13.09 -6.78
N ALA A 101 -21.96 -12.73 -8.08
CA ALA A 101 -22.61 -13.27 -9.30
C ALA A 101 -24.13 -13.54 -9.29
N HIS A 102 -24.79 -13.61 -8.15
CA HIS A 102 -26.21 -13.82 -7.98
C HIS A 102 -26.85 -12.49 -7.57
N TYR A 103 -26.93 -11.58 -8.53
CA TYR A 103 -27.89 -10.49 -8.45
C TYR A 103 -29.12 -10.90 -9.25
N GLU A 104 -30.30 -10.73 -8.66
CA GLU A 104 -31.58 -10.89 -9.33
C GLU A 104 -32.23 -9.51 -9.43
N PHE A 105 -32.68 -9.13 -10.63
CA PHE A 105 -33.49 -7.94 -10.79
C PHE A 105 -34.88 -8.22 -10.22
N LEU A 106 -35.16 -7.72 -9.02
CA LEU A 106 -36.51 -7.65 -8.51
C LEU A 106 -37.25 -6.60 -9.35
N ALA A 107 -38.23 -7.04 -10.14
CA ALA A 107 -39.03 -6.14 -10.97
C ALA A 107 -39.53 -4.96 -10.13
N SER A 108 -39.37 -3.73 -10.65
CA SER A 108 -39.97 -2.56 -10.05
C SER A 108 -41.48 -2.76 -9.98
N SER A 109 -42.06 -2.53 -8.81
CA SER A 109 -43.50 -2.50 -8.65
C SER A 109 -44.03 -1.30 -9.43
N ASP A 110 -44.42 -1.54 -10.68
CA ASP A 110 -45.26 -0.64 -11.44
C ASP A 110 -46.65 -0.67 -10.77
N ASN A 111 -46.81 0.16 -9.73
CA ASN A 111 -48.13 0.53 -9.24
C ASN A 111 -48.81 1.37 -10.33
N SER A 112 -49.58 0.69 -11.18
CA SER A 112 -50.61 1.28 -12.05
C SER A 112 -51.90 1.48 -11.27
#